data_AF-A0A0V0QI02-F1
#
_entry.id   AF-A0A0V0QI02-F1
#
_cell.length_a   1.000
_cell.length_b   1.000
_cell.length_c   1.000
_cell.angle_alpha   90.00
_cell.angle_beta   90.00
_cell.angle_gamma   90.00
#
_symmetry.space_group_name_H-M   'P 1'
#
loop_
_entity.id
_entity.type
_entity.pdbx_description
1 polymer ?
#
loop_
_entity_poly.entity_id
_entity_poly.type
_entity_poly.pdbx_seq_one_letter_code
_entity_poly.pdbx_strand_id
1 'polypeptide(L)'
;MQQKKSCQKANHNLEYQCVNWTDKIDQLLLCSKCVIGDDEPVFRKILISDILNEDYKESQIQNWPPLQDKNQSRFVNSVFQCSEQYPSEENVFNNLIQLQIENFFKDQELKICSRLNQIKKDVKIKFETYTYEFYEQNKTNGKINIEQIIKNFKINDFRTKMKEFLDNKISIDQFFQFQQAKNEEFVNKYGKDIDEQFTKQSEIQEQFQRLKDNIDKSLQEINGYVFFIKKEIDLKFHKSNFQGINNSFTIAPDNKKISFNNQYVGYYKQVYSDILEKQQTYHIKIRIDAKGSMQNQSFYFGVNSQQNVDQQLYNTNYLYAFHQNANSSGSKNFKKEGQYNRFNQFFKDNQTILNILFNISKQQFEMFDDQNYLKCSIELQDIDEPIFYIVNHQTSSVQNDLYIDSVITY
;
A
#
# COMPACT_ATOMS: atom_id res chain seq x y z
N MET A 1 -18.82 57.16 38.16
CA MET A 1 -20.02 56.63 37.46
C MET A 1 -19.62 55.34 36.76
N GLN A 2 -20.07 54.18 37.24
CA GLN A 2 -19.89 52.92 36.49
C GLN A 2 -20.72 53.01 35.21
N GLN A 3 -20.07 52.92 34.04
CA GLN A 3 -20.77 52.78 32.76
C GLN A 3 -21.66 51.53 32.84
N LYS A 4 -22.95 51.68 32.49
CA LYS A 4 -23.90 50.57 32.43
C LYS A 4 -23.38 49.52 31.45
N LYS A 5 -23.09 48.32 31.94
CA LYS A 5 -22.66 47.14 31.16
C LYS A 5 -23.84 46.48 30.42
N SER A 6 -24.66 47.27 29.73
CA SER A 6 -25.83 46.79 28.98
C SER A 6 -25.73 47.17 27.50
N CYS A 7 -26.47 46.47 26.65
CA CYS A 7 -26.57 46.77 25.22
C CYS A 7 -27.03 48.23 25.00
N GLN A 8 -26.27 48.96 24.18
CA GLN A 8 -26.52 50.39 23.89
C GLN A 8 -27.50 50.61 22.72
N LYS A 9 -27.94 49.53 22.04
CA LYS A 9 -28.93 49.65 20.96
C LYS A 9 -30.31 50.02 21.52
N ALA A 10 -31.08 50.79 20.76
CA ALA A 10 -32.42 51.23 21.17
C ALA A 10 -33.30 50.02 21.53
N ASN A 11 -33.98 50.08 22.68
CA ASN A 11 -34.88 49.04 23.19
C ASN A 11 -34.22 47.66 23.48
N HIS A 12 -32.88 47.61 23.54
CA HIS A 12 -32.13 46.37 23.77
C HIS A 12 -31.62 46.18 25.20
N ASN A 13 -31.88 47.11 26.15
CA ASN A 13 -31.52 47.13 27.60
C ASN A 13 -31.30 45.77 28.31
N LEU A 14 -30.35 44.97 27.82
CA LEU A 14 -30.09 43.58 28.14
C LEU A 14 -28.58 43.44 28.26
N GLU A 15 -28.15 42.46 29.03
CA GLU A 15 -26.74 42.13 29.17
C GLU A 15 -26.17 41.56 27.86
N TYR A 16 -24.89 41.81 27.63
CA TYR A 16 -24.17 41.20 26.54
C TYR A 16 -23.98 39.70 26.84
N GLN A 17 -24.21 38.86 25.83
CA GLN A 17 -24.09 37.40 25.94
C GLN A 17 -22.92 36.86 25.13
N CYS A 18 -22.63 37.45 23.97
CA CYS A 18 -21.57 36.98 23.07
C CYS A 18 -20.60 38.11 22.73
N VAL A 19 -19.33 37.73 22.55
CA VAL A 19 -18.36 38.48 21.75
C VAL A 19 -18.53 38.02 20.31
N ASN A 20 -18.78 38.94 19.39
CA ASN A 20 -18.72 38.69 17.96
C ASN A 20 -17.36 39.13 17.45
N TRP A 21 -16.60 38.22 16.86
CA TRP A 21 -15.27 38.51 16.36
C TRP A 21 -15.36 39.25 15.01
N THR A 22 -15.30 40.58 15.08
CA THR A 22 -15.50 41.51 13.97
C THR A 22 -14.68 42.79 14.17
N ASP A 23 -14.32 43.45 13.07
CA ASP A 23 -13.60 44.73 13.10
C ASP A 23 -14.52 45.93 13.42
N LYS A 24 -15.83 45.70 13.52
CA LYS A 24 -16.85 46.73 13.79
C LYS A 24 -17.16 46.82 15.29
N ILE A 25 -16.72 47.90 15.93
CA ILE A 25 -16.86 48.11 17.38
C ILE A 25 -18.32 48.06 17.86
N ASP A 26 -19.27 48.53 17.05
CA ASP A 26 -20.70 48.54 17.35
C ASP A 26 -21.37 47.14 17.26
N GLN A 27 -20.63 46.16 16.73
CA GLN A 27 -21.04 44.78 16.56
C GLN A 27 -20.27 43.81 17.44
N LEU A 28 -19.20 44.26 18.13
CA LEU A 28 -18.31 43.44 18.94
C LEU A 28 -19.02 42.68 20.07
N LEU A 29 -20.02 43.30 20.71
CA LEU A 29 -20.76 42.70 21.81
C LEU A 29 -22.25 42.57 21.45
N LEU A 30 -22.79 41.36 21.58
CA LEU A 30 -24.17 41.06 21.21
C LEU A 30 -24.97 40.62 22.44
N CYS A 31 -26.13 41.26 22.69
CA CYS A 31 -27.14 40.73 23.61
C CYS A 31 -28.07 39.75 22.86
N SER A 32 -28.95 39.06 23.58
CA SER A 32 -29.87 38.07 22.98
C SER A 32 -30.67 38.61 21.78
N LYS A 33 -31.18 39.85 21.86
CA LYS A 33 -31.87 40.50 20.74
C LYS A 33 -30.96 40.79 19.55
N CYS A 34 -29.71 41.20 19.80
CA CYS A 34 -28.74 41.41 18.73
C CYS A 34 -28.39 40.08 18.04
N VAL A 35 -28.22 38.99 18.79
CA VAL A 35 -27.87 37.67 18.25
C VAL A 35 -28.95 37.15 17.31
N ILE A 36 -30.23 37.33 17.67
CA ILE A 36 -31.38 36.88 16.85
C ILE A 36 -31.46 37.62 15.51
N GLY A 37 -31.15 38.92 15.50
CA GLY A 37 -31.24 39.75 14.30
C GLY A 37 -29.93 39.90 13.52
N ASP A 38 -28.93 39.07 13.81
CA ASP A 38 -27.60 39.17 13.21
C ASP A 38 -27.34 38.00 12.25
N ASP A 39 -27.23 38.34 10.96
CA ASP A 39 -27.01 37.41 9.85
C ASP A 39 -25.55 36.93 9.75
N GLU A 40 -24.63 37.46 10.58
CA GLU A 40 -23.23 37.02 10.58
C GLU A 40 -23.09 35.54 11.04
N PRO A 41 -22.10 34.80 10.49
CA PRO A 41 -21.93 33.39 10.77
C PRO A 41 -21.74 33.10 12.26
N VAL A 42 -22.45 32.06 12.74
CA VAL A 42 -22.43 31.65 14.16
C VAL A 42 -21.03 31.34 14.66
N PHE A 43 -20.12 30.87 13.80
CA PHE A 43 -18.75 30.51 14.20
C PHE A 43 -17.85 31.72 14.54
N ARG A 44 -18.32 32.96 14.37
CA ARG A 44 -17.63 34.18 14.85
C ARG A 44 -18.08 34.61 16.25
N LYS A 45 -19.12 33.98 16.79
CA LYS A 45 -19.77 34.37 18.05
C LYS A 45 -19.29 33.46 19.17
N ILE A 46 -18.60 34.00 20.16
CA ILE A 46 -18.13 33.27 21.34
C ILE A 46 -18.95 33.74 22.54
N LEU A 47 -19.43 32.81 23.36
CA LEU A 47 -20.15 33.16 24.58
C LEU A 47 -19.21 33.83 25.58
N ILE A 48 -19.65 34.96 26.14
CA ILE A 48 -18.90 35.66 27.19
C ILE A 48 -18.78 34.77 28.43
N SER A 49 -19.81 33.97 28.73
CA SER A 49 -19.76 32.99 29.81
C SER A 49 -18.65 31.97 29.64
N ASP A 50 -18.38 31.51 28.41
CA ASP A 50 -17.34 30.52 28.15
C ASP A 50 -15.95 31.12 28.29
N ILE A 51 -15.76 32.37 27.83
CA ILE A 51 -14.49 33.11 27.97
C ILE A 51 -14.17 33.40 29.44
N LEU A 52 -15.19 33.77 30.23
CA LEU A 52 -15.02 34.13 31.63
C LEU A 52 -15.00 32.93 32.59
N ASN A 53 -15.20 31.72 32.08
CA ASN A 53 -15.17 30.52 32.91
C ASN A 53 -13.72 30.02 33.08
N GLU A 54 -13.12 30.28 34.24
CA GLU A 54 -11.74 29.89 34.56
C GLU A 54 -11.55 28.35 34.63
N ASP A 55 -12.64 27.59 34.76
CA ASP A 55 -12.59 26.12 34.74
C ASP A 55 -12.51 25.55 33.30
N TYR A 56 -12.73 26.37 32.27
CA TYR A 56 -12.65 25.95 30.88
C TYR A 56 -11.23 26.05 30.34
N LYS A 57 -10.77 24.99 29.69
CA LYS A 57 -9.56 25.01 28.86
C LYS A 57 -9.84 25.64 27.50
N GLU A 58 -8.81 26.09 26.78
CA GLU A 58 -8.99 26.76 25.48
C GLU A 58 -9.76 25.90 24.47
N SER A 59 -9.53 24.59 24.46
CA SER A 59 -10.23 23.64 23.58
C SER A 59 -11.74 23.53 23.82
N GLN A 60 -12.20 23.90 25.02
CA GLN A 60 -13.58 23.80 25.47
C GLN A 60 -14.41 25.04 25.15
N ILE A 61 -13.75 26.17 24.85
CA ILE A 61 -14.42 27.42 24.49
C ILE A 61 -14.94 27.32 23.05
N GLN A 62 -16.26 27.38 22.87
CA GLN A 62 -16.86 27.25 21.55
C GLN A 62 -16.44 28.41 20.64
N ASN A 63 -16.09 28.10 19.39
CA ASN A 63 -15.62 29.07 18.38
C ASN A 63 -14.29 29.77 18.74
N TRP A 64 -13.55 29.24 19.70
CA TRP A 64 -12.17 29.62 19.97
C TRP A 64 -11.19 28.67 19.25
N PRO A 65 -10.13 29.19 18.61
CA PRO A 65 -9.92 30.60 18.31
C PRO A 65 -10.84 31.06 17.16
N PRO A 66 -11.18 32.36 17.09
CA PRO A 66 -12.15 32.90 16.14
C PRO A 66 -11.53 33.09 14.74
N LEU A 67 -11.14 31.99 14.12
CA LEU A 67 -10.61 31.96 12.75
C LEU A 67 -11.76 32.06 11.73
N GLN A 68 -11.46 32.65 10.56
CA GLN A 68 -12.46 32.84 9.51
C GLN A 68 -12.86 31.53 8.81
N ASP A 69 -11.97 30.53 8.84
CA ASP A 69 -12.19 29.22 8.23
C ASP A 69 -12.51 28.16 9.30
N LYS A 70 -13.64 27.47 9.12
CA LYS A 70 -14.12 26.46 10.05
C LYS A 70 -13.18 25.25 10.17
N ASN A 71 -12.46 24.89 9.12
CA ASN A 71 -11.51 23.79 9.15
C ASN A 71 -10.23 24.19 9.88
N GLN A 72 -9.77 25.44 9.72
CA GLN A 72 -8.67 25.98 10.51
C GLN A 72 -9.03 26.02 12.00
N SER A 73 -10.23 26.49 12.37
CA SER A 73 -10.69 26.46 13.77
C SER A 73 -10.72 25.04 14.33
N ARG A 74 -11.20 24.06 13.56
CA ARG A 74 -11.17 22.65 13.97
C ARG A 74 -9.75 22.14 14.19
N PHE A 75 -8.83 22.43 13.25
CA PHE A 75 -7.44 22.03 13.37
C PHE A 75 -6.79 22.62 14.61
N VAL A 76 -6.92 23.93 14.85
CA VAL A 76 -6.32 24.58 16.02
C VAL A 76 -6.94 24.10 17.32
N ASN A 77 -8.25 23.83 17.36
CA ASN A 77 -8.87 23.21 18.52
C ASN A 77 -8.27 21.81 18.80
N SER A 78 -8.05 20.98 17.77
CA SER A 78 -7.36 19.69 17.95
C SER A 78 -5.92 19.85 18.48
N VAL A 79 -5.22 20.92 18.10
CA VAL A 79 -3.90 21.26 18.66
C VAL A 79 -4.02 21.63 20.13
N PHE A 80 -4.99 22.48 20.52
CA PHE A 80 -5.25 22.82 21.93
C PHE A 80 -5.53 21.57 22.78
N GLN A 81 -6.45 20.71 22.32
CA GLN A 81 -6.77 19.45 22.99
C GLN A 81 -5.52 18.59 23.21
N CYS A 82 -4.67 18.49 22.18
CA CYS A 82 -3.43 17.74 22.26
C CYS A 82 -2.46 18.34 23.30
N SER A 83 -2.22 19.66 23.26
CA SER A 83 -1.33 20.32 24.23
C SER A 83 -1.85 20.24 25.67
N GLU A 84 -3.17 20.31 25.86
CA GLU A 84 -3.80 20.25 27.17
C GLU A 84 -3.78 18.84 27.78
N GLN A 85 -3.76 17.81 26.93
CA GLN A 85 -3.65 16.42 27.35
C GLN A 85 -2.19 16.00 27.57
N TYR A 86 -1.25 16.59 26.81
CA TYR A 86 0.18 16.25 26.84
C TYR A 86 1.05 17.52 27.00
N PRO A 87 1.01 18.18 28.18
CA PRO A 87 1.63 19.50 28.37
C PRO A 87 3.16 19.51 28.35
N SER A 88 3.80 18.34 28.49
CA SER A 88 5.26 18.18 28.44
C SER A 88 5.81 17.93 27.05
N GLU A 89 4.95 17.80 26.03
CA GLU A 89 5.36 17.48 24.67
C GLU A 89 5.73 18.76 23.89
N GLU A 90 6.99 18.87 23.48
CA GLU A 90 7.47 20.04 22.74
C GLU A 90 6.94 20.05 21.30
N ASN A 91 6.77 18.88 20.68
CA ASN A 91 6.29 18.76 19.30
C ASN A 91 4.82 18.31 19.24
N VAL A 92 3.93 19.22 19.67
CA VAL A 92 2.48 19.00 19.73
C VAL A 92 1.90 18.55 18.38
N PHE A 93 2.42 19.07 17.26
CA PHE A 93 1.95 18.69 15.93
C PHE A 93 2.28 17.24 15.60
N ASN A 94 3.52 16.80 15.84
CA ASN A 94 3.88 15.39 15.66
C ASN A 94 3.00 14.49 16.56
N ASN A 95 2.83 14.86 17.82
CA ASN A 95 2.01 14.10 18.75
C ASN A 95 0.54 13.99 18.29
N LEU A 96 -0.04 15.09 17.77
CA LEU A 96 -1.37 15.07 17.19
C LEU A 96 -1.47 14.06 16.02
N ILE A 97 -0.47 14.03 15.13
CA ILE A 97 -0.42 13.05 14.03
C ILE A 97 -0.26 11.63 14.55
N GLN A 98 0.59 11.39 15.55
CA GLN A 98 0.75 10.06 16.17
C GLN A 98 -0.56 9.57 16.78
N LEU A 99 -1.28 10.41 17.52
CA LEU A 99 -2.59 10.06 18.08
C LEU A 99 -3.61 9.76 16.99
N GLN A 100 -3.59 10.47 15.86
CA GLN A 100 -4.47 10.16 14.72
C GLN A 100 -4.13 8.79 14.10
N ILE A 101 -2.84 8.48 13.95
CA ILE A 101 -2.36 7.18 13.46
C ILE A 101 -2.83 6.07 14.41
N GLU A 102 -2.57 6.21 15.72
CA GLU A 102 -2.95 5.23 16.74
C GLU A 102 -4.46 5.01 16.77
N ASN A 103 -5.25 6.08 16.81
CA ASN A 103 -6.70 5.99 16.84
C ASN A 103 -7.27 5.32 15.58
N PHE A 104 -6.71 5.64 14.40
CA PHE A 104 -7.10 5.00 13.16
C PHE A 104 -6.83 3.49 13.20
N PHE A 105 -5.61 3.06 13.54
CA PHE A 105 -5.27 1.64 13.55
C PHE A 105 -6.03 0.86 14.63
N LYS A 106 -6.28 1.47 15.80
CA LYS A 106 -7.12 0.89 16.84
C LYS A 106 -8.57 0.68 16.37
N ASP A 107 -9.15 1.64 15.68
CA ASP A 107 -10.50 1.50 15.09
C ASP A 107 -10.53 0.40 14.00
N GLN A 108 -9.51 0.34 13.14
CA GLN A 108 -9.41 -0.73 12.14
C GLN A 108 -9.25 -2.11 12.79
N GLU A 109 -8.42 -2.24 13.82
CA GLU A 109 -8.24 -3.49 14.58
C GLU A 109 -9.58 -3.98 15.15
N LEU A 110 -10.36 -3.10 15.79
CA LEU A 110 -11.67 -3.43 16.33
C LEU A 110 -12.64 -3.91 15.23
N LYS A 111 -12.67 -3.21 14.09
CA LYS A 111 -13.53 -3.57 12.94
C LYS A 111 -13.14 -4.93 12.36
N ILE A 112 -11.85 -5.17 12.14
CA ILE A 112 -11.32 -6.42 11.59
C ILE A 112 -11.62 -7.58 12.55
N CYS A 113 -11.28 -7.43 13.84
CA CYS A 113 -11.54 -8.45 14.86
C CYS A 113 -13.03 -8.78 14.99
N SER A 114 -13.90 -7.76 14.98
CA SER A 114 -15.35 -7.96 14.99
C SER A 114 -15.83 -8.76 13.77
N ARG A 115 -15.35 -8.40 12.57
CA ARG A 115 -15.71 -9.09 11.34
C ARG A 115 -15.19 -10.53 11.30
N LEU A 116 -13.96 -10.78 11.73
CA LEU A 116 -13.38 -12.12 11.81
C LEU A 116 -14.16 -13.01 12.79
N ASN A 117 -14.56 -12.46 13.93
CA ASN A 117 -15.40 -13.18 14.88
C ASN A 117 -16.79 -13.51 14.31
N GLN A 118 -17.37 -12.60 13.52
CA GLN A 118 -18.63 -12.86 12.82
C GLN A 118 -18.46 -13.97 11.78
N ILE A 119 -17.42 -13.91 10.93
CA ILE A 119 -17.11 -14.95 9.95
C ILE A 119 -16.94 -16.31 10.64
N LYS A 120 -16.18 -16.37 11.73
CA LYS A 120 -16.00 -17.59 12.53
C LYS A 120 -17.34 -18.17 13.01
N LYS A 121 -18.25 -17.32 13.51
CA LYS A 121 -19.59 -17.76 13.93
C LYS A 121 -20.42 -18.28 12.75
N ASP A 122 -20.47 -17.51 11.67
CA ASP A 122 -21.25 -17.85 10.47
C ASP A 122 -20.78 -19.18 9.86
N VAL A 123 -19.46 -19.39 9.81
CA VAL A 123 -18.84 -20.61 9.29
C VAL A 123 -19.22 -21.82 10.16
N LYS A 124 -19.13 -21.71 11.48
CA LYS A 124 -19.56 -22.78 12.40
C LYS A 124 -21.02 -23.14 12.19
N ILE A 125 -21.90 -22.15 12.17
CA ILE A 125 -23.34 -22.36 11.96
C ILE A 125 -23.59 -23.07 10.62
N LYS A 126 -22.98 -22.61 9.53
CA LYS A 126 -23.16 -23.22 8.21
C LYS A 126 -22.72 -24.68 8.18
N PHE A 127 -21.57 -25.01 8.78
CA PHE A 127 -21.10 -26.40 8.84
C PHE A 127 -21.96 -27.27 9.76
N GLU A 128 -22.42 -26.74 10.90
CA GLU A 128 -23.34 -27.42 11.80
C GLU A 128 -24.68 -27.71 11.09
N THR A 129 -25.25 -26.73 10.40
CA THR A 129 -26.48 -26.88 9.61
C THR A 129 -26.30 -27.92 8.50
N TYR A 130 -25.22 -27.81 7.71
CA TYR A 130 -24.96 -28.75 6.62
C TYR A 130 -24.80 -30.20 7.12
N THR A 131 -24.05 -30.39 8.21
CA THR A 131 -23.85 -31.71 8.82
C THR A 131 -25.16 -32.27 9.38
N TYR A 132 -25.98 -31.42 10.00
CA TYR A 132 -27.29 -31.79 10.52
C TYR A 132 -28.26 -32.20 9.41
N GLU A 133 -28.33 -31.43 8.32
CA GLU A 133 -29.16 -31.76 7.15
C GLU A 133 -28.78 -33.11 6.55
N PHE A 134 -27.48 -33.36 6.39
CA PHE A 134 -26.97 -34.65 5.92
C PHE A 134 -27.34 -35.81 6.88
N TYR A 135 -27.22 -35.57 8.20
CA TYR A 135 -27.60 -36.55 9.21
C TYR A 135 -29.08 -36.92 9.14
N GLU A 136 -29.97 -35.92 9.09
CA GLU A 136 -31.42 -36.14 9.02
C GLU A 136 -31.81 -36.82 7.69
N GLN A 137 -31.19 -36.45 6.56
CA GLN A 137 -31.42 -37.14 5.28
C GLN A 137 -31.07 -38.63 5.35
N ASN A 138 -29.94 -38.98 5.96
CA ASN A 138 -29.53 -40.39 6.13
C ASN A 138 -30.54 -41.15 6.98
N LYS A 139 -30.99 -40.53 8.08
CA LYS A 139 -32.00 -41.10 8.97
C LYS A 139 -33.33 -41.33 8.25
N THR A 140 -33.82 -40.38 7.46
CA THR A 140 -35.04 -40.54 6.65
C THR A 140 -34.90 -41.64 5.60
N ASN A 141 -33.71 -41.78 5.01
CA ASN A 141 -33.43 -42.81 4.01
C ASN A 141 -33.11 -44.20 4.62
N GLY A 142 -33.23 -44.36 5.94
CA GLY A 142 -32.93 -45.62 6.64
C GLY A 142 -31.46 -46.02 6.61
N LYS A 143 -30.55 -45.09 6.28
CA LYS A 143 -29.10 -45.32 6.28
C LYS A 143 -28.57 -45.31 7.70
N ILE A 144 -27.57 -46.14 7.96
CA ILE A 144 -26.98 -46.30 9.29
C ILE A 144 -25.91 -45.21 9.50
N ASN A 145 -25.96 -44.54 10.65
CA ASN A 145 -24.95 -43.56 11.05
C ASN A 145 -23.59 -44.25 11.30
N ILE A 146 -22.48 -43.60 10.90
CA ILE A 146 -21.11 -44.03 11.18
C ILE A 146 -20.87 -44.46 12.65
N GLU A 147 -21.45 -43.79 13.64
CA GLU A 147 -21.36 -44.16 15.06
C GLU A 147 -21.98 -45.53 15.35
N GLN A 148 -23.08 -45.85 14.68
CA GLN A 148 -23.73 -47.17 14.80
C GLN A 148 -22.89 -48.24 14.09
N ILE A 149 -22.32 -47.92 12.91
CA ILE A 149 -21.39 -48.81 12.20
C ILE A 149 -20.18 -49.12 13.09
N ILE A 150 -19.55 -48.10 13.68
CA ILE A 150 -18.40 -48.22 14.59
C ILE A 150 -18.75 -49.02 15.85
N LYS A 151 -19.97 -48.86 16.39
CA LYS A 151 -20.42 -49.67 17.53
C LYS A 151 -20.49 -51.16 17.19
N ASN A 152 -20.87 -51.51 15.96
CA ASN A 152 -20.93 -52.89 15.49
C ASN A 152 -19.55 -53.46 15.10
N PHE A 153 -18.58 -52.58 14.82
CA PHE A 153 -17.23 -52.96 14.42
C PHE A 153 -16.32 -53.26 15.63
N LYS A 154 -16.61 -54.35 16.35
CA LYS A 154 -15.79 -54.79 17.50
C LYS A 154 -14.74 -55.81 17.09
N ILE A 155 -13.47 -55.45 17.24
CA ILE A 155 -12.33 -56.31 16.91
C ILE A 155 -12.20 -57.55 17.82
N ASN A 156 -12.92 -57.59 18.94
CA ASN A 156 -12.77 -58.64 19.96
C ASN A 156 -13.13 -60.03 19.43
N ASP A 157 -14.21 -60.16 18.66
CA ASP A 157 -14.62 -61.45 18.09
C ASP A 157 -13.56 -61.96 17.10
N PHE A 158 -13.01 -61.04 16.30
CA PHE A 158 -11.93 -61.36 15.37
C PHE A 158 -10.65 -61.77 16.10
N ARG A 159 -10.29 -61.07 17.18
CA ARG A 159 -9.14 -61.43 18.05
C ARG A 159 -9.32 -62.81 18.68
N THR A 160 -10.51 -63.13 19.17
CA THR A 160 -10.82 -64.44 19.76
C THR A 160 -10.66 -65.53 18.70
N LYS A 161 -11.26 -65.37 17.52
CA LYS A 161 -11.13 -66.34 16.43
C LYS A 161 -9.71 -66.49 15.90
N MET A 162 -8.95 -65.40 15.83
CA MET A 162 -7.53 -65.46 15.46
C MET A 162 -6.71 -66.26 16.49
N LYS A 163 -6.96 -66.07 17.79
CA LYS A 163 -6.31 -66.89 18.84
C LYS A 163 -6.67 -68.36 18.73
N GLU A 164 -7.95 -68.68 18.51
CA GLU A 164 -8.37 -70.07 18.31
C GLU A 164 -7.66 -70.72 17.13
N PHE A 165 -7.45 -69.99 16.03
CA PHE A 165 -6.68 -70.48 14.90
C PHE A 165 -5.20 -70.70 15.26
N LEU A 166 -4.54 -69.73 15.90
CA LEU A 166 -3.13 -69.83 16.29
C LEU A 166 -2.87 -70.94 17.33
N ASP A 167 -3.86 -71.21 18.20
CA ASP A 167 -3.83 -72.31 19.16
C ASP A 167 -4.16 -73.68 18.53
N ASN A 168 -4.32 -73.75 17.20
CA ASN A 168 -4.75 -74.93 16.44
C ASN A 168 -6.12 -75.51 16.88
N LYS A 169 -7.00 -74.69 17.48
CA LYS A 169 -8.37 -75.09 17.88
C LYS A 169 -9.36 -75.11 16.71
N ILE A 170 -9.06 -74.37 15.65
CA ILE A 170 -9.83 -74.35 14.39
C ILE A 170 -8.89 -74.49 13.19
N SER A 171 -9.39 -75.03 12.07
CA SER A 171 -8.61 -75.12 10.82
C SER A 171 -8.55 -73.77 10.09
N ILE A 172 -7.63 -73.66 9.13
CA ILE A 172 -7.54 -72.48 8.24
C ILE A 172 -8.84 -72.26 7.46
N ASP A 173 -9.52 -73.33 7.03
CA ASP A 173 -10.78 -73.24 6.30
C ASP A 173 -11.89 -72.65 7.18
N GLN A 174 -11.95 -73.07 8.46
CA GLN A 174 -12.92 -72.54 9.41
C GLN A 174 -12.64 -71.06 9.73
N PHE A 175 -11.38 -70.68 9.86
CA PHE A 175 -11.00 -69.27 10.04
C PHE A 175 -11.33 -68.43 8.80
N PHE A 176 -11.07 -68.96 7.60
CA PHE A 176 -11.40 -68.30 6.34
C PHE A 176 -12.91 -68.11 6.16
N GLN A 177 -13.73 -69.11 6.48
CA GLN A 177 -15.20 -68.97 6.49
C GLN A 177 -15.68 -67.90 7.47
N PHE A 178 -15.11 -67.84 8.68
CA PHE A 178 -15.40 -66.77 9.63
C PHE A 178 -15.03 -65.39 9.05
N GLN A 179 -13.85 -65.27 8.43
CA GLN A 179 -13.43 -64.02 7.79
C GLN A 179 -14.35 -63.61 6.65
N GLN A 180 -14.79 -64.56 5.80
CA GLN A 180 -15.73 -64.28 4.72
C GLN A 180 -17.08 -63.78 5.26
N ALA A 181 -17.64 -64.45 6.26
CA ALA A 181 -18.90 -64.03 6.88
C ALA A 181 -18.79 -62.62 7.48
N LYS A 182 -17.64 -62.30 8.10
CA LYS A 182 -17.36 -60.95 8.59
C LYS A 182 -17.17 -59.94 7.45
N ASN A 183 -16.56 -60.33 6.33
CA ASN A 183 -16.41 -59.48 5.16
C ASN A 183 -17.77 -59.13 4.53
N GLU A 184 -18.69 -60.10 4.40
CA GLU A 184 -20.05 -59.84 3.94
C GLU A 184 -20.81 -58.91 4.91
N GLU A 185 -20.70 -59.16 6.21
CA GLU A 185 -21.33 -58.33 7.23
C GLU A 185 -20.80 -56.89 7.24
N PHE A 186 -19.51 -56.70 6.95
CA PHE A 186 -18.85 -55.41 7.13
C PHE A 186 -18.60 -54.65 5.85
N VAL A 187 -17.87 -55.26 4.92
CA VAL A 187 -17.46 -54.62 3.67
C VAL A 187 -18.66 -54.46 2.75
N ASN A 188 -19.44 -55.53 2.54
CA ASN A 188 -20.55 -55.49 1.58
C ASN A 188 -21.76 -54.73 2.13
N LYS A 189 -22.03 -54.83 3.44
CA LYS A 189 -23.19 -54.18 4.06
C LYS A 189 -22.96 -52.70 4.38
N TYR A 190 -21.79 -52.36 4.95
CA TYR A 190 -21.53 -51.00 5.46
C TYR A 190 -20.57 -50.20 4.60
N GLY A 191 -19.80 -50.84 3.69
CA GLY A 191 -18.79 -50.16 2.89
C GLY A 191 -19.33 -48.95 2.14
N LYS A 192 -20.49 -49.11 1.48
CA LYS A 192 -21.13 -48.00 0.74
C LYS A 192 -21.55 -46.83 1.64
N ASP A 193 -22.11 -47.12 2.81
CA ASP A 193 -22.52 -46.07 3.76
C ASP A 193 -21.29 -45.33 4.32
N ILE A 194 -20.19 -46.06 4.58
CA ILE A 194 -18.91 -45.47 5.01
C ILE A 194 -18.34 -44.58 3.90
N ASP A 195 -18.33 -45.04 2.65
CA ASP A 195 -17.80 -44.28 1.51
C ASP A 195 -18.57 -42.98 1.27
N GLU A 196 -19.90 -43.01 1.40
CA GLU A 196 -20.72 -41.80 1.28
C GLU A 196 -20.47 -40.80 2.41
N GLN A 197 -20.36 -41.27 3.66
CA GLN A 197 -20.01 -40.44 4.81
C GLN A 197 -18.61 -39.83 4.66
N PHE A 198 -17.64 -40.62 4.21
CA PHE A 198 -16.28 -40.17 3.94
C PHE A 198 -16.21 -39.12 2.82
N THR A 199 -16.99 -39.32 1.76
CA THR A 199 -17.11 -38.35 0.65
C THR A 199 -17.65 -37.01 1.18
N LYS A 200 -18.69 -37.04 2.01
CA LYS A 200 -19.28 -35.83 2.59
C LYS A 200 -18.34 -35.12 3.56
N GLN A 201 -17.58 -35.86 4.36
CA GLN A 201 -16.52 -35.29 5.19
C GLN A 201 -15.44 -34.62 4.33
N SER A 202 -15.07 -35.24 3.21
CA SER A 202 -14.07 -34.68 2.29
C SER A 202 -14.55 -33.38 1.64
N GLU A 203 -15.83 -33.30 1.23
CA GLU A 203 -16.45 -32.07 0.72
C GLU A 203 -16.40 -30.93 1.74
N ILE A 204 -16.70 -31.22 3.02
CA ILE A 204 -16.61 -30.25 4.13
C ILE A 204 -15.18 -29.75 4.30
N GLN A 205 -14.21 -30.66 4.29
CA GLN A 205 -12.79 -30.32 4.42
C GLN A 205 -12.30 -29.44 3.26
N GLU A 206 -12.73 -29.74 2.03
CA GLU A 206 -12.37 -28.94 0.86
C GLU A 206 -12.94 -27.52 0.96
N GLN A 207 -14.21 -27.36 1.35
CA GLN A 207 -14.80 -26.04 1.53
C GLN A 207 -14.12 -25.24 2.64
N PHE A 208 -13.74 -25.89 3.74
CA PHE A 208 -13.00 -25.24 4.82
C PHE A 208 -11.59 -24.84 4.38
N GLN A 209 -10.92 -25.67 3.59
CA GLN A 209 -9.60 -25.34 3.04
C GLN A 209 -9.67 -24.13 2.10
N ARG A 210 -10.66 -24.08 1.20
CA ARG A 210 -10.88 -22.91 0.32
C ARG A 210 -11.10 -21.63 1.13
N LEU A 211 -11.86 -21.70 2.23
CA LEU A 211 -12.04 -20.55 3.12
C LEU A 211 -10.71 -20.11 3.74
N LYS A 212 -9.90 -21.05 4.21
CA LYS A 212 -8.58 -20.77 4.78
C LYS A 212 -7.68 -20.07 3.75
N ASP A 213 -7.59 -20.61 2.55
CA ASP A 213 -6.76 -20.05 1.48
C ASP A 213 -7.21 -18.63 1.10
N ASN A 214 -8.52 -18.37 1.07
CA ASN A 214 -9.06 -17.04 0.82
C ASN A 214 -8.68 -16.02 1.92
N ILE A 215 -8.76 -16.43 3.19
CA ILE A 215 -8.36 -15.57 4.32
C ILE A 215 -6.84 -15.30 4.27
N ASP A 216 -6.04 -16.35 4.06
CA ASP A 216 -4.58 -16.25 4.00
C ASP A 216 -4.13 -15.34 2.84
N LYS A 217 -4.79 -15.43 1.68
CA LYS A 217 -4.52 -14.54 0.54
C LYS A 217 -4.80 -13.07 0.89
N SER A 218 -5.94 -12.77 1.52
CA SER A 218 -6.24 -11.40 1.94
C SER A 218 -5.24 -10.87 2.99
N LEU A 219 -4.73 -11.74 3.87
CA LEU A 219 -3.68 -11.37 4.82
C LEU A 219 -2.35 -11.08 4.13
N GLN A 220 -2.00 -11.81 3.06
CA GLN A 220 -0.80 -11.53 2.28
C GLN A 220 -0.84 -10.14 1.63
N GLU A 221 -1.99 -9.68 1.16
CA GLU A 221 -2.15 -8.33 0.62
C GLU A 221 -1.87 -7.25 1.68
N ILE A 222 -2.33 -7.47 2.92
CA ILE A 222 -2.07 -6.58 4.05
C ILE A 222 -0.59 -6.63 4.45
N ASN A 223 -0.02 -7.83 4.56
CA ASN A 223 1.38 -8.03 4.95
C ASN A 223 2.36 -7.47 3.92
N GLY A 224 1.95 -7.38 2.65
CA GLY A 224 2.72 -6.75 1.58
C GLY A 224 2.61 -5.23 1.56
N TYR A 225 1.70 -4.62 2.33
CA TYR A 225 1.55 -3.19 2.37
C TYR A 225 2.73 -2.53 3.07
N VAL A 226 3.33 -1.55 2.41
CA VAL A 226 4.38 -0.71 2.99
C VAL A 226 3.97 0.75 2.79
N PHE A 227 3.91 1.49 3.90
CA PHE A 227 3.68 2.92 3.87
C PHE A 227 4.99 3.66 3.58
N PHE A 228 4.94 4.62 2.68
CA PHE A 228 6.10 5.39 2.26
C PHE A 228 5.78 6.89 2.36
N ILE A 229 6.73 7.65 2.91
CA ILE A 229 6.63 9.11 2.96
C ILE A 229 7.34 9.65 1.74
N LYS A 230 6.56 10.24 0.83
CA LYS A 230 7.11 10.92 -0.36
C LYS A 230 8.03 12.06 0.09
N LYS A 231 9.31 11.96 -0.24
CA LYS A 231 10.30 13.01 0.01
C LYS A 231 10.96 13.42 -1.30
N GLU A 232 10.91 14.71 -1.62
CA GLU A 232 11.71 15.26 -2.71
C GLU A 232 13.16 15.40 -2.22
N ILE A 233 14.10 14.93 -3.02
CA ILE A 233 15.54 14.98 -2.71
C ILE A 233 16.30 15.71 -3.81
N ASP A 234 17.41 16.33 -3.42
CA ASP A 234 18.38 16.95 -4.33
C ASP A 234 19.49 15.94 -4.63
N LEU A 235 19.22 15.01 -5.57
CA LEU A 235 20.19 13.99 -5.98
C LEU A 235 21.27 14.64 -6.85
N LYS A 236 22.52 14.66 -6.37
CA LYS A 236 23.63 15.24 -7.11
C LYS A 236 24.11 14.32 -8.21
N PHE A 237 24.47 14.92 -9.34
CA PHE A 237 25.04 14.23 -10.48
C PHE A 237 26.47 14.70 -10.74
N HIS A 238 27.31 13.73 -11.09
CA HIS A 238 28.74 13.90 -11.32
C HIS A 238 29.08 13.42 -12.72
N LYS A 239 30.14 14.01 -13.28
CA LYS A 239 30.65 13.62 -14.60
C LYS A 239 31.53 12.39 -14.47
N SER A 240 31.27 11.37 -15.28
CA SER A 240 32.21 10.28 -15.49
C SER A 240 33.42 10.76 -16.30
N ASN A 241 34.59 10.19 -16.02
CA ASN A 241 35.80 10.31 -16.81
C ASN A 241 35.96 9.16 -17.84
N PHE A 242 34.90 8.37 -18.08
CA PHE A 242 34.89 7.36 -19.13
C PHE A 242 35.36 7.95 -20.47
N GLN A 243 36.31 7.26 -21.12
CA GLN A 243 36.94 7.68 -22.38
C GLN A 243 37.64 9.06 -22.35
N GLY A 244 37.84 9.67 -21.18
CA GLY A 244 38.49 10.97 -21.04
C GLY A 244 37.70 12.15 -21.63
N ILE A 245 36.38 12.01 -21.79
CA ILE A 245 35.51 13.01 -22.43
C ILE A 245 34.60 13.75 -21.44
N ASN A 246 35.01 13.92 -20.18
CA ASN A 246 34.23 14.65 -19.17
C ASN A 246 33.95 16.14 -19.55
N ASN A 247 34.71 16.69 -20.49
CA ASN A 247 34.46 18.02 -21.06
C ASN A 247 33.37 18.02 -22.15
N SER A 248 32.82 16.87 -22.53
CA SER A 248 31.83 16.75 -23.60
C SER A 248 30.38 17.04 -23.18
N PHE A 249 30.16 17.40 -21.92
CA PHE A 249 28.84 17.75 -21.39
C PHE A 249 28.98 18.65 -20.17
N THR A 250 27.92 19.34 -19.79
CA THR A 250 27.87 20.22 -18.61
C THR A 250 26.65 19.88 -17.77
N ILE A 251 26.82 19.91 -16.44
CA ILE A 251 25.74 19.81 -15.47
C ILE A 251 25.51 21.21 -14.92
N ALA A 252 24.27 21.69 -14.95
CA ALA A 252 23.93 22.99 -14.41
C ALA A 252 24.14 23.03 -12.88
N PRO A 253 24.42 24.20 -12.27
CA PRO A 253 24.69 24.28 -10.83
C PRO A 253 23.57 23.75 -9.94
N ASP A 254 22.33 23.83 -10.41
CA ASP A 254 21.13 23.32 -9.72
C ASP A 254 20.91 21.81 -9.89
N ASN A 255 21.79 21.10 -10.63
CA ASN A 255 21.65 19.69 -11.01
C ASN A 255 20.35 19.35 -11.78
N LYS A 256 19.61 20.33 -12.29
CA LYS A 256 18.34 20.10 -13.00
C LYS A 256 18.49 20.02 -14.51
N LYS A 257 19.68 20.30 -15.04
CA LYS A 257 19.95 20.26 -16.48
C LYS A 257 21.31 19.65 -16.78
N ILE A 258 21.34 18.73 -17.74
CA ILE A 258 22.55 18.15 -18.32
C ILE A 258 22.54 18.47 -19.81
N SER A 259 23.54 19.22 -20.27
CA SER A 259 23.71 19.59 -21.67
C SER A 259 24.82 18.76 -22.30
N PHE A 260 24.48 17.97 -23.32
CA PHE A 260 25.42 17.12 -24.05
C PHE A 260 25.88 17.83 -25.30
N ASN A 261 27.18 18.16 -25.37
CA ASN A 261 27.72 18.95 -26.47
C ASN A 261 27.86 18.14 -27.76
N ASN A 262 27.95 18.86 -28.88
CA ASN A 262 28.04 18.27 -30.23
C ASN A 262 29.48 18.05 -30.73
N GLN A 263 30.51 18.31 -29.90
CA GLN A 263 31.91 18.21 -30.32
C GLN A 263 32.44 16.76 -30.31
N TYR A 264 31.84 15.89 -29.48
CA TYR A 264 32.26 14.50 -29.30
C TYR A 264 31.15 13.55 -29.78
N VAL A 265 30.88 13.59 -31.09
CA VAL A 265 29.95 12.67 -31.77
C VAL A 265 30.54 11.26 -31.79
N GLY A 266 29.72 10.25 -31.57
CA GLY A 266 30.12 8.84 -31.56
C GLY A 266 30.62 8.31 -30.22
N TYR A 267 30.83 9.18 -29.23
CA TYR A 267 31.28 8.80 -27.89
C TYR A 267 30.14 8.75 -26.87
N TYR A 268 30.27 7.88 -25.86
CA TYR A 268 29.30 7.74 -24.78
C TYR A 268 29.60 8.74 -23.67
N LYS A 269 28.64 9.62 -23.40
CA LYS A 269 28.71 10.64 -22.36
C LYS A 269 27.98 10.11 -21.13
N GLN A 270 28.68 9.90 -20.03
CA GLN A 270 28.12 9.25 -18.84
C GLN A 270 28.07 10.21 -17.64
N VAL A 271 26.94 10.18 -16.95
CA VAL A 271 26.67 10.95 -15.73
C VAL A 271 26.20 9.98 -14.67
N TYR A 272 26.65 10.15 -13.42
CA TYR A 272 26.27 9.27 -12.32
C TYR A 272 25.87 10.05 -11.08
N SER A 273 25.03 9.48 -10.23
CA SER A 273 24.56 10.11 -9.00
C SER A 273 25.50 9.89 -7.81
N ASP A 274 25.20 10.52 -6.68
CA ASP A 274 25.69 10.04 -5.38
C ASP A 274 25.25 8.57 -5.13
N ILE A 275 25.91 7.92 -4.15
CA ILE A 275 25.55 6.57 -3.68
C ILE A 275 24.11 6.58 -3.14
N LEU A 276 23.34 5.56 -3.54
CA LEU A 276 21.94 5.39 -3.23
C LEU A 276 21.71 4.41 -2.07
N GLU A 277 20.60 4.58 -1.37
CA GLU A 277 20.16 3.65 -0.34
C GLU A 277 19.37 2.49 -0.97
N LYS A 278 19.83 1.25 -0.79
CA LYS A 278 19.24 0.06 -1.44
C LYS A 278 17.73 -0.12 -1.17
N GLN A 279 17.28 0.25 0.04
CA GLN A 279 15.91 0.03 0.51
C GLN A 279 14.92 1.08 -0.02
N GLN A 280 15.40 2.25 -0.46
CA GLN A 280 14.54 3.32 -0.93
C GLN A 280 14.03 3.04 -2.35
N THR A 281 12.81 3.50 -2.63
CA THR A 281 12.31 3.53 -4.01
C THR A 281 12.55 4.93 -4.58
N TYR A 282 13.31 5.02 -5.66
CA TYR A 282 13.60 6.27 -6.35
C TYR A 282 12.67 6.44 -7.54
N HIS A 283 12.15 7.66 -7.71
CA HIS A 283 11.35 8.06 -8.85
C HIS A 283 11.88 9.37 -9.41
N ILE A 284 12.54 9.27 -10.57
CA ILE A 284 13.17 10.37 -11.27
C ILE A 284 12.30 10.73 -12.48
N LYS A 285 11.87 11.98 -12.56
CA LYS A 285 11.16 12.52 -13.73
C LYS A 285 12.14 13.26 -14.63
N ILE A 286 12.22 12.84 -15.88
CA ILE A 286 13.17 13.37 -16.86
C ILE A 286 12.44 13.86 -18.11
N ARG A 287 12.81 15.02 -18.63
CA ARG A 287 12.47 15.46 -19.99
C ARG A 287 13.72 15.54 -20.84
N ILE A 288 13.61 15.21 -22.11
CA ILE A 288 14.70 15.30 -23.08
C ILE A 288 14.29 16.27 -24.18
N ASP A 289 15.21 17.16 -24.53
CA ASP A 289 15.12 18.01 -25.71
C ASP A 289 16.15 17.53 -26.73
N ALA A 290 15.69 16.69 -27.66
CA ALA A 290 16.50 16.08 -28.70
C ALA A 290 16.63 16.97 -29.95
N LYS A 291 16.11 18.21 -29.93
CA LYS A 291 16.15 19.18 -31.04
C LYS A 291 15.65 18.63 -32.39
N GLY A 292 14.60 17.82 -32.35
CA GLY A 292 13.82 17.43 -33.52
C GLY A 292 14.13 16.07 -34.12
N SER A 293 15.13 15.30 -33.63
CA SER A 293 15.31 13.91 -34.07
C SER A 293 15.99 13.00 -33.05
N MET A 294 15.22 12.00 -32.57
CA MET A 294 15.69 10.90 -31.74
C MET A 294 16.40 9.77 -32.52
N GLN A 295 16.40 9.80 -33.86
CA GLN A 295 16.93 8.68 -34.67
C GLN A 295 18.45 8.52 -34.56
N ASN A 296 19.18 9.61 -34.25
CA ASN A 296 20.64 9.66 -34.14
C ASN A 296 21.11 9.83 -32.69
N GLN A 297 20.26 9.47 -31.74
CA GLN A 297 20.50 9.67 -30.32
C GLN A 297 20.11 8.41 -29.57
N SER A 298 20.92 8.06 -28.59
CA SER A 298 20.59 7.02 -27.64
C SER A 298 20.66 7.58 -26.25
N PHE A 299 19.63 7.27 -25.47
CA PHE A 299 19.60 7.51 -24.03
C PHE A 299 19.27 6.20 -23.34
N TYR A 300 20.07 5.88 -22.34
CA TYR A 300 19.75 4.81 -21.42
C TYR A 300 20.07 5.22 -19.99
N PHE A 301 19.35 4.56 -19.10
CA PHE A 301 19.37 4.79 -17.68
C PHE A 301 19.68 3.47 -17.00
N GLY A 302 20.40 3.52 -15.89
CA GLY A 302 20.74 2.30 -15.20
C GLY A 302 21.17 2.50 -13.75
N VAL A 303 21.40 1.39 -13.06
CA VAL A 303 22.02 1.37 -11.73
C VAL A 303 23.29 0.52 -11.80
N ASN A 304 24.42 1.01 -11.28
CA ASN A 304 25.67 0.26 -11.22
C ASN A 304 26.41 0.53 -9.90
N SER A 305 27.54 -0.15 -9.68
CA SER A 305 28.40 0.12 -8.52
C SER A 305 29.21 1.40 -8.72
N GLN A 306 29.42 2.15 -7.64
CA GLN A 306 30.33 3.30 -7.60
C GLN A 306 31.73 2.97 -8.16
N GLN A 307 32.19 1.73 -8.04
CA GLN A 307 33.50 1.30 -8.57
C GLN A 307 33.56 1.29 -10.11
N ASN A 308 32.41 1.34 -10.78
CA ASN A 308 32.30 1.23 -12.23
C ASN A 308 31.99 2.56 -12.93
N VAL A 309 32.01 3.70 -12.22
CA VAL A 309 31.62 5.03 -12.74
C VAL A 309 32.37 5.46 -14.01
N ASP A 310 33.62 5.01 -14.19
CA ASP A 310 34.46 5.33 -15.34
C ASP A 310 34.61 4.14 -16.31
N GLN A 311 33.71 3.16 -16.23
CA GLN A 311 33.68 1.98 -17.09
C GLN A 311 32.49 2.03 -18.05
N GLN A 312 32.36 1.00 -18.87
CA GLN A 312 31.25 0.88 -19.80
C GLN A 312 30.00 0.33 -19.08
N LEU A 313 28.95 1.15 -18.98
CA LEU A 313 27.80 0.88 -18.11
C LEU A 313 26.61 0.17 -18.80
N TYR A 314 26.72 -0.42 -20.00
CA TYR A 314 25.56 -1.03 -20.68
C TYR A 314 25.40 -2.54 -20.47
N ASN A 315 26.13 -3.18 -19.56
CA ASN A 315 26.12 -4.65 -19.45
C ASN A 315 25.08 -5.19 -18.45
N THR A 316 24.70 -4.40 -17.45
CA THR A 316 23.82 -4.83 -16.34
C THR A 316 22.89 -3.69 -15.92
N ASN A 317 21.69 -4.03 -15.47
CA ASN A 317 20.76 -3.12 -14.78
C ASN A 317 20.46 -1.82 -15.54
N TYR A 318 20.19 -1.92 -16.85
CA TYR A 318 19.90 -0.78 -17.72
C TYR A 318 18.58 -0.91 -18.49
N LEU A 319 18.03 0.25 -18.83
CA LEU A 319 16.92 0.46 -19.75
C LEU A 319 17.28 1.55 -20.78
N TYR A 320 17.25 1.20 -22.07
CA TYR A 320 17.28 2.17 -23.17
C TYR A 320 15.90 2.77 -23.39
N ALA A 321 15.80 4.10 -23.31
CA ALA A 321 14.63 4.83 -23.82
C ALA A 321 14.68 4.89 -25.35
N PHE A 322 15.89 5.17 -25.87
CA PHE A 322 16.17 5.25 -27.29
C PHE A 322 17.50 4.52 -27.53
N HIS A 323 17.47 3.44 -28.32
CA HIS A 323 18.63 2.71 -28.81
C HIS A 323 18.72 2.85 -30.34
N GLN A 324 19.51 2.02 -31.03
CA GLN A 324 19.53 1.94 -32.50
C GLN A 324 18.10 1.88 -33.08
N ASN A 325 17.84 2.69 -34.11
CA ASN A 325 16.51 2.89 -34.72
C ASN A 325 15.43 3.38 -33.73
N ALA A 326 15.86 4.06 -32.66
CA ALA A 326 15.04 4.60 -31.58
C ALA A 326 14.13 3.56 -30.90
N ASN A 327 14.63 2.32 -30.76
CA ASN A 327 13.93 1.25 -30.05
C ASN A 327 14.22 1.30 -28.54
N SER A 328 13.29 0.84 -27.71
CA SER A 328 13.55 0.59 -26.29
C SER A 328 14.07 -0.83 -26.09
N SER A 329 15.04 -1.01 -25.19
CA SER A 329 15.62 -2.31 -24.82
C SER A 329 16.09 -2.27 -23.38
N GLY A 330 16.48 -3.41 -22.81
CA GLY A 330 16.97 -3.46 -21.44
C GLY A 330 17.74 -4.73 -21.16
N SER A 331 18.23 -4.83 -19.93
CA SER A 331 18.99 -5.98 -19.43
C SER A 331 18.08 -7.18 -19.05
N LYS A 332 18.42 -7.89 -17.97
CA LYS A 332 17.77 -9.14 -17.55
C LYS A 332 16.24 -8.98 -17.42
N ASN A 333 15.50 -9.96 -17.93
CA ASN A 333 14.04 -10.04 -17.84
C ASN A 333 13.31 -8.80 -18.37
N PHE A 334 13.84 -8.19 -19.44
CA PHE A 334 13.24 -7.04 -20.09
C PHE A 334 11.82 -7.31 -20.59
N LYS A 335 10.88 -6.45 -20.19
CA LYS A 335 9.47 -6.50 -20.58
C LYS A 335 9.00 -5.15 -21.11
N LYS A 336 8.01 -5.19 -21.99
CA LYS A 336 7.29 -4.02 -22.52
C LYS A 336 5.79 -4.23 -22.35
N GLU A 337 5.12 -3.18 -21.91
CA GLU A 337 3.67 -3.13 -21.72
C GLU A 337 3.15 -1.77 -22.23
N GLY A 338 1.97 -1.73 -22.85
CA GLY A 338 1.36 -0.48 -23.31
C GLY A 338 0.82 -0.52 -24.74
N GLN A 339 0.36 0.63 -25.22
CA GLN A 339 -0.21 0.79 -26.57
C GLN A 339 0.86 0.85 -27.65
N TYR A 340 2.04 1.36 -27.33
CA TYR A 340 3.14 1.55 -28.27
C TYR A 340 4.30 0.59 -27.96
N ASN A 341 5.15 0.34 -28.96
CA ASN A 341 6.31 -0.54 -28.81
C ASN A 341 7.63 0.22 -28.62
N ARG A 342 7.63 1.53 -28.90
CA ARG A 342 8.81 2.40 -28.83
C ARG A 342 8.40 3.81 -28.37
N PHE A 343 9.23 4.43 -27.52
CA PHE A 343 8.98 5.79 -27.05
C PHE A 343 8.91 6.80 -28.21
N ASN A 344 9.72 6.62 -29.26
CA ASN A 344 9.74 7.54 -30.41
C ASN A 344 8.42 7.65 -31.19
N GLN A 345 7.45 6.74 -30.97
CA GLN A 345 6.14 6.79 -31.64
C GLN A 345 5.24 7.90 -31.09
N PHE A 346 5.49 8.35 -29.86
CA PHE A 346 4.68 9.37 -29.19
C PHE A 346 5.51 10.45 -28.48
N PHE A 347 6.83 10.26 -28.40
CA PHE A 347 7.75 11.19 -27.75
C PHE A 347 7.72 12.57 -28.42
N LYS A 348 7.62 13.62 -27.61
CA LYS A 348 7.67 15.03 -28.01
C LYS A 348 8.77 15.73 -27.22
N ASP A 349 9.65 16.42 -27.94
CA ASP A 349 10.77 17.16 -27.36
C ASP A 349 10.32 18.12 -26.26
N ASN A 350 11.02 18.05 -25.13
CA ASN A 350 10.82 18.90 -23.96
C ASN A 350 9.39 18.88 -23.38
N GLN A 351 8.56 17.92 -23.80
CA GLN A 351 7.16 17.76 -23.37
C GLN A 351 6.90 16.39 -22.75
N THR A 352 7.44 15.32 -23.35
CA THR A 352 7.27 13.97 -22.80
C THR A 352 8.14 13.80 -21.57
N ILE A 353 7.50 13.52 -20.44
CA ILE A 353 8.15 13.15 -19.18
C ILE A 353 8.37 11.64 -19.18
N LEU A 354 9.61 11.22 -19.03
CA LEU A 354 10.01 9.85 -18.72
C LEU A 354 10.13 9.71 -17.21
N ASN A 355 9.30 8.88 -16.63
CA ASN A 355 9.35 8.47 -15.24
C ASN A 355 10.26 7.25 -15.15
N ILE A 356 11.29 7.34 -14.31
CA ILE A 356 12.22 6.25 -14.01
C ILE A 356 12.01 5.86 -12.55
N LEU A 357 11.48 4.66 -12.32
CA LEU A 357 11.13 4.14 -11.00
C LEU A 357 11.99 2.91 -10.70
N PHE A 358 12.73 2.91 -9.61
CA PHE A 358 13.54 1.75 -9.25
C PHE A 358 13.73 1.58 -7.73
N ASN A 359 13.93 0.32 -7.31
CA ASN A 359 14.26 -0.07 -5.95
C ASN A 359 15.18 -1.29 -5.99
N ILE A 360 16.39 -1.16 -5.44
CA ILE A 360 17.44 -2.18 -5.54
C ILE A 360 17.04 -3.43 -4.73
N SER A 361 16.59 -3.27 -3.48
CA SER A 361 16.17 -4.39 -2.63
C SER A 361 14.97 -5.16 -3.18
N LYS A 362 14.03 -4.49 -3.86
CA LYS A 362 12.87 -5.12 -4.53
C LYS A 362 13.20 -5.64 -5.93
N GLN A 363 14.45 -5.53 -6.37
CA GLN A 363 14.90 -5.94 -7.71
C GLN A 363 14.08 -5.31 -8.85
N GLN A 364 13.61 -4.07 -8.67
CA GLN A 364 12.67 -3.43 -9.58
C GLN A 364 13.31 -2.23 -10.30
N PHE A 365 13.17 -2.16 -11.62
CA PHE A 365 13.48 -0.96 -12.40
C PHE A 365 12.54 -0.85 -13.60
N GLU A 366 11.83 0.28 -13.65
CA GLU A 366 10.83 0.61 -14.65
C GLU A 366 11.09 1.99 -15.26
N MET A 367 10.66 2.15 -16.51
CA MET A 367 10.64 3.42 -17.21
C MET A 367 9.35 3.55 -18.01
N PHE A 368 8.62 4.63 -17.83
CA PHE A 368 7.32 4.85 -18.47
C PHE A 368 7.02 6.34 -18.66
N ASP A 369 6.13 6.68 -19.57
CA ASP A 369 5.65 8.06 -19.76
C ASP A 369 4.45 8.40 -18.85
N ASP A 370 4.17 9.68 -18.63
CA ASP A 370 3.06 10.14 -17.78
C ASP A 370 1.67 9.66 -18.26
N GLN A 371 1.51 9.31 -19.54
CA GLN A 371 0.27 8.78 -20.10
C GLN A 371 0.22 7.24 -20.09
N ASN A 372 1.27 6.56 -19.60
CA ASN A 372 1.44 5.10 -19.63
C ASN A 372 1.24 4.50 -21.03
N TYR A 373 1.63 5.23 -22.08
CA TYR A 373 1.61 4.75 -23.46
C TYR A 373 2.61 3.61 -23.70
N LEU A 374 3.74 3.63 -22.98
CA LEU A 374 4.69 2.54 -22.94
C LEU A 374 5.37 2.48 -21.56
N LYS A 375 5.36 1.29 -20.96
CA LYS A 375 6.16 0.92 -19.79
C LYS A 375 7.18 -0.13 -20.19
N CYS A 376 8.43 0.12 -19.85
CA CYS A 376 9.54 -0.83 -19.95
C CYS A 376 9.99 -1.22 -18.55
N SER A 377 10.30 -2.49 -18.30
CA SER A 377 10.80 -2.95 -17.00
C SER A 377 11.87 -4.02 -17.14
N ILE A 378 12.74 -4.11 -16.13
CA ILE A 378 13.75 -5.16 -15.95
C ILE A 378 13.76 -5.60 -14.48
N GLU A 379 14.41 -6.73 -14.22
CA GLU A 379 14.77 -7.16 -12.88
C GLU A 379 16.18 -6.69 -12.54
N LEU A 380 16.32 -5.89 -11.47
CA LEU A 380 17.63 -5.45 -10.99
C LEU A 380 18.39 -6.60 -10.33
N GLN A 381 19.67 -6.70 -10.68
CA GLN A 381 20.64 -7.47 -9.90
C GLN A 381 21.13 -6.63 -8.70
N ASP A 382 21.50 -7.27 -7.61
CA ASP A 382 22.08 -6.59 -6.45
C ASP A 382 23.46 -5.99 -6.79
N ILE A 383 23.76 -4.85 -6.19
CA ILE A 383 24.95 -4.03 -6.45
C ILE A 383 25.42 -3.40 -5.15
N ASP A 384 26.72 -3.42 -4.89
CA ASP A 384 27.33 -2.69 -3.78
C ASP A 384 27.59 -1.22 -4.13
N GLU A 385 27.30 -0.33 -3.17
CA GLU A 385 27.37 1.13 -3.34
C GLU A 385 26.66 1.58 -4.62
N PRO A 386 25.34 1.35 -4.73
CA PRO A 386 24.63 1.57 -5.98
C PRO A 386 24.59 3.06 -6.33
N ILE A 387 24.81 3.37 -7.59
CA ILE A 387 24.63 4.69 -8.19
C ILE A 387 23.62 4.61 -9.34
N PHE A 388 22.86 5.67 -9.55
CA PHE A 388 22.07 5.82 -10.76
C PHE A 388 22.92 6.50 -11.83
N TYR A 389 22.84 6.03 -13.07
CA TYR A 389 23.57 6.63 -14.17
C TYR A 389 22.66 6.93 -15.36
N ILE A 390 23.06 7.97 -16.08
CA ILE A 390 22.47 8.43 -17.32
C ILE A 390 23.57 8.37 -18.38
N VAL A 391 23.28 7.75 -19.52
CA VAL A 391 24.21 7.76 -20.64
C VAL A 391 23.54 8.29 -21.89
N ASN A 392 24.24 9.21 -22.54
CA ASN A 392 23.91 9.72 -23.86
C ASN A 392 24.94 9.26 -24.88
N HIS A 393 24.47 8.84 -26.05
CA HIS A 393 25.28 8.64 -27.24
C HIS A 393 24.62 9.35 -28.41
N GLN A 394 25.40 10.10 -29.19
CA GLN A 394 24.90 10.87 -30.33
C GLN A 394 25.72 10.50 -31.56
N THR A 395 25.05 10.26 -32.69
CA THR A 395 25.69 10.06 -34.00
C THR A 395 25.55 11.27 -34.92
N SER A 396 24.85 12.32 -34.48
CA SER A 396 24.73 13.62 -35.16
C SER A 396 25.35 14.75 -34.33
N SER A 397 25.76 15.83 -35.01
CA SER A 397 26.35 17.03 -34.40
C SER A 397 25.28 17.99 -33.84
N VAL A 398 24.36 17.48 -33.02
CA VAL A 398 23.29 18.25 -32.40
C VAL A 398 23.47 18.27 -30.89
N GLN A 399 23.45 19.46 -30.29
CA GLN A 399 23.48 19.60 -28.83
C GLN A 399 22.09 19.30 -28.27
N ASN A 400 22.03 18.43 -27.27
CA ASN A 400 20.78 18.03 -26.64
C ASN A 400 20.83 18.29 -25.15
N ASP A 401 19.65 18.53 -24.59
CA ASP A 401 19.50 18.82 -23.17
C ASP A 401 18.62 17.74 -22.52
N LEU A 402 19.01 17.35 -21.32
CA LEU A 402 18.22 16.51 -20.43
C LEU A 402 17.89 17.32 -19.18
N TYR A 403 16.61 17.36 -18.83
CA TYR A 403 16.08 18.07 -17.67
C TYR A 403 15.63 17.05 -16.62
N ILE A 404 16.07 17.24 -15.38
CA ILE A 404 15.62 16.47 -14.22
C ILE A 404 14.56 17.33 -13.52
N ASP A 405 13.29 16.97 -13.72
CA ASP A 405 12.17 17.76 -13.20
C ASP A 405 11.99 17.54 -11.69
N SER A 406 12.09 16.29 -11.24
CA SER A 406 12.08 15.95 -9.81
C SER A 406 12.76 14.61 -9.53
N VAL A 407 13.30 14.47 -8.32
CA VAL A 407 13.73 13.20 -7.75
C VAL A 407 13.00 12.99 -6.44
N ILE A 408 12.25 11.90 -6.37
CA ILE A 408 11.42 11.56 -5.22
C ILE A 408 11.89 10.22 -4.68
N THR A 409 12.02 10.14 -3.36
CA THR A 409 12.18 8.87 -2.64
C THR A 409 10.88 8.53 -1.93
N TYR A 410 10.56 7.25 -1.91
CA TYR A 410 9.44 6.67 -1.15
C TYR A 410 10.00 5.80 -0.04
#